data_AF-A0A2H1KUX5-F1
#
_entry.id   AF-A0A2H1KUX5-F1
#
_cell.length_a   1.000
_cell.length_b   1.000
_cell.length_c   1.000
_cell.angle_alpha   90.00
_cell.angle_beta   90.00
_cell.angle_gamma   90.00
#
_symmetry.space_group_name_H-M   'P 1'
#
loop_
_entity.id
_entity.type
_entity.pdbx_description
1 polymer ?
#
loop_
_entity_poly.entity_id
_entity_poly.type
_entity_poly.pdbx_seq_one_letter_code
_entity_poly.pdbx_strand_id
1 'polypeptide(L)'
;MRELAADGIPVAVTCRVLKLSRQPYYRWLANPITDAEITEAYRANALFDAHRDDPEFGYRYLADEATAAGQPMAVRTAWRLCSDNSWYSVFGKGPGKNGKRPGPPVHDDLCAVTDEHGRTRHEFRAEAPNQLWLTDIVRHEALLNRVEVRDHHRLAVAAAR
;
A
#
# COMPACT_ATOMS: atom_id res chain seq x y z
N MET A 1 -37.51 9.37 -13.56
CA MET A 1 -37.94 9.43 -14.99
C MET A 1 -39.00 8.39 -15.31
N ARG A 2 -38.77 7.11 -14.99
CA ARG A 2 -39.74 6.05 -15.24
C ARG A 2 -41.05 6.22 -14.45
N GLU A 3 -40.94 6.66 -13.20
CA GLU A 3 -42.09 7.04 -12.36
C GLU A 3 -42.82 8.28 -12.90
N LEU A 4 -42.10 9.36 -13.20
CA LEU A 4 -42.68 10.56 -13.83
C LEU A 4 -43.39 10.26 -15.16
N ALA A 5 -42.84 9.34 -15.95
CA ALA A 5 -43.48 8.89 -17.19
C ALA A 5 -44.74 8.05 -16.93
N ALA A 6 -44.79 7.29 -15.83
CA ALA A 6 -45.99 6.58 -15.38
C ALA A 6 -47.09 7.57 -14.91
N ASP A 7 -46.69 8.70 -14.34
CA ASP A 7 -47.58 9.82 -13.96
C ASP A 7 -47.98 10.70 -15.17
N GLY A 8 -47.64 10.28 -16.39
CA GLY A 8 -48.00 10.97 -17.64
C GLY A 8 -47.10 12.14 -18.03
N ILE A 9 -45.99 12.39 -17.30
CA ILE A 9 -45.05 13.46 -17.62
C ILE A 9 -44.13 12.99 -18.78
N PRO A 10 -44.06 13.72 -19.90
CA PRO A 10 -43.23 13.30 -21.02
C PRO A 10 -41.74 13.29 -20.66
N VAL A 11 -41.05 12.17 -20.93
CA VAL A 11 -39.60 11.98 -20.73
C VAL A 11 -38.78 13.13 -21.34
N ALA A 12 -39.23 13.70 -22.47
CA ALA A 12 -38.58 14.84 -23.11
C ALA A 12 -38.56 16.10 -22.24
N VAL A 13 -39.64 16.36 -21.50
CA VAL A 13 -39.74 17.51 -20.57
C VAL A 13 -38.78 17.29 -19.42
N THR A 14 -38.80 16.10 -18.82
CA THR A 14 -37.94 15.76 -17.70
C THR A 14 -36.46 15.77 -18.08
N CYS A 15 -36.10 15.27 -19.28
CA CYS A 15 -34.71 15.31 -19.79
C CYS A 15 -34.23 16.75 -19.91
N ARG A 16 -35.09 17.66 -20.40
CA ARG A 16 -34.77 19.09 -20.54
C ARG A 16 -34.57 19.75 -19.18
N VAL A 17 -35.41 19.46 -18.20
CA VAL A 17 -35.29 19.97 -16.82
C VAL A 17 -33.97 19.51 -16.19
N LEU A 18 -33.61 18.23 -16.36
CA LEU A 18 -32.37 17.65 -15.86
C LEU A 18 -31.14 17.96 -16.72
N LYS A 19 -31.29 18.72 -17.82
CA LYS A 19 -30.23 19.04 -18.79
C LYS A 19 -29.52 17.80 -19.36
N LEU A 20 -30.28 16.72 -19.55
CA LEU A 20 -29.81 15.46 -20.13
C LEU A 20 -30.26 15.34 -21.59
N SER A 21 -29.40 14.77 -22.44
CA SER A 21 -29.79 14.39 -23.79
C SER A 21 -30.64 13.10 -23.77
N ARG A 22 -31.66 13.05 -24.64
CA ARG A 22 -32.63 11.95 -24.68
C ARG A 22 -32.04 10.63 -25.20
N GLN A 23 -31.12 10.72 -26.18
CA GLN A 23 -30.45 9.55 -26.75
C GLN A 23 -29.59 8.77 -25.72
N PRO A 24 -28.66 9.41 -24.98
CA PRO A 24 -27.90 8.72 -23.94
C PRO A 24 -28.77 8.23 -22.79
N TYR A 25 -29.86 8.94 -22.44
CA TYR A 25 -30.82 8.46 -21.44
C TYR A 25 -31.43 7.10 -21.83
N TYR A 26 -31.94 6.96 -23.05
CA TYR A 26 -32.51 5.68 -23.48
C TYR A 26 -31.46 4.58 -23.66
N ARG A 27 -30.22 4.94 -24.04
CA ARG A 27 -29.10 3.98 -24.10
C ARG A 27 -28.77 3.43 -22.71
N TRP A 28 -28.65 4.33 -21.72
CA TRP A 28 -28.46 3.95 -20.33
C TRP A 28 -29.66 3.18 -19.78
N LEU A 29 -30.90 3.54 -20.13
CA LEU A 29 -32.08 2.79 -19.68
C LEU A 29 -32.09 1.35 -20.22
N ALA A 30 -31.59 1.13 -21.44
CA ALA A 30 -31.49 -0.19 -22.04
C ALA A 30 -30.36 -1.04 -21.42
N ASN A 31 -29.24 -0.42 -21.06
CA ASN A 31 -28.15 -1.09 -20.37
C ASN A 31 -27.50 -0.14 -19.34
N PRO A 32 -28.03 -0.09 -18.10
CA PRO A 32 -27.60 0.91 -17.12
C PRO A 32 -26.27 0.58 -16.45
N ILE A 33 -25.87 -0.70 -16.49
CA ILE A 33 -24.58 -1.19 -16.00
C ILE A 33 -23.97 -1.98 -17.13
N THR A 34 -22.88 -1.46 -17.69
CA THR A 34 -22.20 -2.08 -18.81
C THR A 34 -21.40 -3.30 -18.38
N ASP A 35 -21.17 -4.24 -19.31
CA ASP A 35 -20.32 -5.41 -19.04
C ASP A 35 -18.90 -5.02 -18.60
N ALA A 36 -18.42 -3.87 -19.06
CA ALA A 36 -17.13 -3.30 -18.65
C ALA A 36 -17.15 -2.89 -17.16
N GLU A 37 -18.20 -2.22 -16.69
CA GLU A 37 -18.37 -1.86 -15.28
C GLU A 37 -18.51 -3.09 -14.39
N ILE A 38 -19.24 -4.11 -14.85
CA ILE A 38 -19.35 -5.40 -14.15
C ILE A 38 -17.98 -6.07 -14.03
N THR A 39 -17.23 -6.13 -15.13
CA THR A 39 -15.89 -6.72 -15.15
C THR A 39 -14.94 -5.94 -14.24
N GLU A 40 -15.00 -4.61 -14.26
CA GLU A 40 -14.19 -3.75 -13.39
C GLU A 40 -14.53 -3.97 -11.91
N ALA A 41 -15.81 -4.13 -11.58
CA ALA A 41 -16.24 -4.44 -10.22
C ALA A 41 -15.71 -5.79 -9.73
N TYR A 42 -15.78 -6.85 -10.55
CA TYR A 42 -15.21 -8.15 -10.17
C TYR A 42 -13.69 -8.10 -9.98
N ARG A 43 -12.99 -7.37 -10.85
CA ARG A 43 -11.54 -7.14 -10.71
C ARG A 43 -11.20 -6.35 -9.45
N ALA A 44 -11.96 -5.31 -9.14
CA ALA A 44 -11.77 -4.53 -7.93
C ALA A 44 -11.99 -5.38 -6.67
N ASN A 45 -13.02 -6.23 -6.65
CA ASN A 45 -13.27 -7.15 -5.54
C ASN A 45 -12.12 -8.16 -5.37
N ALA A 46 -11.61 -8.75 -6.45
CA ALA A 46 -10.48 -9.67 -6.38
C ALA A 46 -9.21 -9.00 -5.83
N LEU A 47 -8.94 -7.75 -6.24
CA LEU A 47 -7.82 -6.96 -5.68
C LEU A 47 -8.04 -6.61 -4.21
N PHE A 48 -9.27 -6.31 -3.81
CA PHE A 48 -9.62 -6.03 -2.42
C PHE A 48 -9.41 -7.25 -1.54
N ASP A 49 -9.90 -8.42 -1.97
CA ASP A 49 -9.75 -9.68 -1.23
C ASP A 49 -8.27 -10.04 -1.09
N ALA A 50 -7.49 -9.96 -2.17
CA ALA A 50 -6.05 -10.19 -2.14
C ALA A 50 -5.32 -9.21 -1.19
N HIS A 51 -5.70 -7.93 -1.18
CA HIS A 51 -5.09 -6.94 -0.29
C HIS A 51 -5.48 -7.13 1.17
N ARG A 52 -6.69 -7.61 1.44
CA ARG A 52 -7.15 -7.94 2.78
C ARG A 52 -6.40 -9.16 3.32
N ASP A 53 -6.16 -10.15 2.48
CA ASP A 53 -5.48 -11.39 2.85
C ASP A 53 -3.98 -11.15 3.09
N ASP A 54 -3.33 -10.32 2.26
CA ASP A 54 -1.97 -9.84 2.50
C ASP A 54 -1.81 -8.33 2.19
N PRO A 55 -1.86 -7.46 3.23
CA PRO A 55 -1.71 -6.02 3.06
C PRO A 55 -0.27 -5.57 2.79
N GLU A 56 0.71 -6.48 2.83
CA GLU A 56 2.11 -6.22 2.50
C GLU A 56 2.32 -6.15 0.99
N PHE A 57 1.45 -6.79 0.22
CA PHE A 57 1.57 -6.84 -1.23
C PHE A 57 1.31 -5.49 -1.91
N GLY A 58 2.20 -5.17 -2.85
CA GLY A 58 1.98 -4.07 -3.80
C GLY A 58 1.09 -4.51 -4.95
N TYR A 59 0.55 -3.53 -5.70
CA TYR A 59 -0.42 -3.75 -6.79
C TYR A 59 0.01 -4.78 -7.87
N ARG A 60 1.31 -5.05 -8.03
CA ARG A 60 1.81 -6.08 -8.95
C ARG A 60 1.52 -7.49 -8.43
N TYR A 61 1.86 -7.76 -7.17
CA TYR A 61 1.55 -9.04 -6.54
C TYR A 61 0.03 -9.22 -6.39
N LEU A 62 -0.71 -8.16 -6.03
CA LEU A 62 -2.17 -8.21 -6.01
C LEU A 62 -2.78 -8.55 -7.38
N ALA A 63 -2.15 -8.13 -8.49
CA ALA A 63 -2.62 -8.48 -9.83
C ALA A 63 -2.42 -9.98 -10.15
N ASP A 64 -1.35 -10.58 -9.62
CA ASP A 64 -1.09 -12.01 -9.77
C ASP A 64 -2.09 -12.82 -8.92
N GLU A 65 -2.37 -12.40 -7.68
CA GLU A 65 -3.41 -12.99 -6.83
C GLU A 65 -4.80 -12.87 -7.46
N ALA A 66 -5.15 -11.69 -8.00
CA ALA A 66 -6.40 -11.51 -8.72
C ALA A 66 -6.48 -12.40 -9.97
N THR A 67 -5.36 -12.66 -10.63
CA THR A 67 -5.29 -13.60 -11.76
C THR A 67 -5.52 -15.04 -11.30
N ALA A 68 -4.94 -15.45 -10.16
CA ALA A 68 -5.18 -16.75 -9.56
C ALA A 68 -6.65 -16.94 -9.12
N ALA A 69 -7.29 -15.85 -8.68
CA ALA A 69 -8.73 -15.78 -8.38
C ALA A 69 -9.63 -15.71 -9.64
N GLY A 70 -9.08 -15.84 -10.84
CA GLY A 70 -9.83 -15.87 -12.10
C GLY A 70 -10.22 -14.49 -12.65
N GLN A 71 -9.63 -13.41 -12.15
CA GLN A 71 -9.84 -12.03 -12.61
C GLN A 71 -8.57 -11.42 -13.21
N PRO A 72 -8.07 -11.95 -14.36
CA PRO A 72 -6.87 -11.42 -14.99
C PRO A 72 -7.09 -9.98 -15.48
N MET A 73 -6.06 -9.15 -15.32
CA MET A 73 -6.07 -7.77 -15.79
C MET A 73 -4.67 -7.26 -16.10
N ALA A 74 -4.60 -6.20 -16.90
CA ALA A 74 -3.33 -5.50 -17.10
C ALA A 74 -2.87 -4.89 -15.77
N VAL A 75 -1.56 -4.97 -15.50
CA VAL A 75 -0.92 -4.38 -14.31
C VAL A 75 -1.24 -2.89 -14.16
N ARG A 76 -1.41 -2.16 -15.27
CA ARG A 76 -1.83 -0.74 -15.29
C ARG A 76 -3.25 -0.52 -14.76
N THR A 77 -4.15 -1.47 -15.00
CA THR A 77 -5.54 -1.47 -14.49
C THR A 77 -5.55 -1.78 -13.01
N ALA A 78 -4.78 -2.79 -12.57
CA ALA A 78 -4.62 -3.09 -11.15
C ALA A 78 -4.09 -1.88 -10.38
N TRP A 79 -3.06 -1.20 -10.90
CA TRP A 79 -2.56 0.04 -10.30
C TRP A 79 -3.63 1.12 -10.19
N ARG A 80 -4.42 1.35 -11.25
CA ARG A 80 -5.47 2.38 -11.26
C ARG A 80 -6.51 2.07 -10.19
N LEU A 81 -7.03 0.83 -10.17
CA LEU A 81 -8.01 0.38 -9.19
C LEU A 81 -7.50 0.47 -7.75
N CYS A 82 -6.30 -0.04 -7.48
CA CYS A 82 -5.68 0.06 -6.15
C CYS A 82 -5.46 1.52 -5.74
N SER A 83 -5.04 2.38 -6.67
CA SER A 83 -4.80 3.79 -6.38
C SER A 83 -6.10 4.56 -6.10
N ASP A 84 -7.14 4.35 -6.91
CA ASP A 84 -8.45 4.99 -6.76
C ASP A 84 -9.10 4.59 -5.42
N ASN A 85 -8.87 3.36 -4.96
CA ASN A 85 -9.40 2.83 -3.70
C ASN A 85 -8.43 2.92 -2.51
N SER A 86 -7.25 3.52 -2.69
CA SER A 86 -6.21 3.67 -1.66
C SER A 86 -5.71 2.34 -1.04
N TRP A 87 -5.72 1.25 -1.81
CA TRP A 87 -5.15 -0.05 -1.41
C TRP A 87 -3.66 -0.09 -1.70
N TYR A 88 -2.88 0.36 -0.72
CA TYR A 88 -1.43 0.42 -0.80
C TYR A 88 -0.78 -0.62 0.10
N SER A 89 0.34 -1.17 -0.34
CA SER A 89 1.22 -1.97 0.52
C SER A 89 1.58 -1.18 1.78
N VAL A 90 1.54 -1.84 2.93
CA VAL A 90 1.94 -1.26 4.22
C VAL A 90 3.42 -0.83 4.25
N PHE A 91 4.25 -1.38 3.36
CA PHE A 91 5.67 -1.01 3.22
C PHE A 91 5.91 0.12 2.20
N GLY A 92 4.93 0.41 1.33
CA GLY A 92 5.11 1.28 0.18
C GLY A 92 5.07 2.79 0.47
N LYS A 93 4.39 3.20 1.56
CA LYS A 93 4.51 4.55 2.09
C LYS A 93 5.23 4.47 3.43
N GLY A 94 6.35 5.20 3.52
CA GLY A 94 7.03 5.40 4.79
C GLY A 94 5.99 5.81 5.84
N PRO A 95 6.08 5.26 7.07
CA PRO A 95 5.13 5.59 8.10
C PRO A 95 5.01 7.12 8.20
N GLY A 96 3.77 7.63 8.25
CA GLY A 96 3.58 9.01 8.68
C GLY A 96 4.26 9.22 10.04
N LYS A 97 4.33 10.47 10.52
CA LYS A 97 4.94 10.78 11.84
C LYS A 97 4.48 9.86 13.01
N ASN A 98 3.34 9.19 12.87
CA ASN A 98 2.78 8.19 13.79
C ASN A 98 2.60 6.80 13.15
N GLY A 99 3.63 6.27 12.49
CA GLY A 99 3.62 4.88 12.01
C GLY A 99 3.30 3.88 13.12
N LYS A 100 2.78 2.71 12.73
CA LYS A 100 2.65 1.58 13.66
C LYS A 100 4.01 1.35 14.33
N ARG A 101 4.00 1.20 15.66
CA ARG A 101 5.21 0.83 16.39
C ARG A 101 5.72 -0.50 15.83
N PRO A 102 7.05 -0.69 15.74
CA PRO A 102 7.61 -2.00 15.42
C PRO A 102 6.93 -3.08 16.25
N GLY A 103 6.64 -4.21 15.62
CA GLY A 103 6.11 -5.37 16.33
C GLY A 103 7.05 -5.82 17.45
N PRO A 104 6.57 -6.64 18.39
CA PRO A 104 7.43 -7.22 19.41
C PRO A 104 8.60 -7.97 18.74
N PRO A 105 9.79 -7.98 19.36
CA PRO A 105 10.91 -8.78 18.89
C PRO A 105 10.48 -10.23 18.64
N VAL A 106 10.95 -10.81 17.52
CA VAL A 106 10.64 -12.21 17.15
C VAL A 106 11.26 -13.21 18.14
N HIS A 107 12.28 -12.77 18.88
CA HIS A 107 13.02 -13.57 19.86
C HIS A 107 13.12 -12.85 21.20
N ASP A 108 13.41 -13.61 22.25
CA ASP A 108 13.65 -13.07 23.59
C ASP A 108 14.84 -12.11 23.56
N ASP A 109 14.55 -10.82 23.74
CA ASP A 109 15.55 -9.77 23.79
C ASP A 109 16.13 -9.67 25.21
N LEU A 110 17.15 -10.48 25.49
CA LEU A 110 17.76 -10.60 26.82
C LEU A 110 18.44 -9.31 27.32
N CYS A 111 18.69 -8.34 26.44
CA CYS A 111 19.25 -7.04 26.79
C CYS A 111 18.18 -5.97 27.02
N ALA A 112 16.90 -6.25 26.74
CA ALA A 112 15.81 -5.32 26.92
C ALA A 112 15.46 -5.14 28.40
N VAL A 113 15.57 -3.90 28.89
CA VAL A 113 15.16 -3.47 30.23
C VAL A 113 14.07 -2.40 30.08
N THR A 114 12.94 -2.58 30.76
CA THR A 114 11.88 -1.57 30.82
C THR A 114 12.22 -0.55 31.91
N ASP A 115 12.33 0.73 31.54
CA ASP A 115 12.54 1.80 32.51
C ASP A 115 11.27 2.11 33.34
N GLU A 116 11.43 2.92 34.39
CA GLU A 116 10.34 3.36 35.28
C GLU A 116 9.20 4.10 34.54
N HIS A 117 9.44 4.53 33.31
CA HIS A 117 8.46 5.20 32.45
C HIS A 117 7.83 4.27 31.41
N GLY A 118 8.06 2.95 31.52
CA GLY A 118 7.50 1.95 30.62
C GLY A 118 8.12 1.96 29.23
N ARG A 119 9.32 2.54 29.06
CA ARG A 119 10.06 2.50 27.79
C ARG A 119 11.08 1.39 27.83
N THR A 120 11.08 0.57 26.79
CA THR A 120 12.11 -0.44 26.58
C THR A 120 13.43 0.23 26.16
N ARG A 121 14.51 -0.08 26.86
CA ARG A 121 15.89 0.31 26.56
C ARG A 121 16.76 -0.94 26.52
N HIS A 122 17.93 -0.87 25.88
CA HIS A 122 18.88 -1.98 25.90
C HIS A 122 20.05 -1.66 26.83
N GLU A 123 20.34 -2.57 27.77
CA GLU A 123 21.52 -2.49 28.63
C GLU A 123 22.54 -3.55 28.20
N PHE A 124 23.72 -3.09 27.77
CA PHE A 124 24.81 -3.94 27.30
C PHE A 124 25.87 -4.08 28.40
N ARG A 125 25.54 -4.82 29.47
CA ARG A 125 26.41 -5.01 30.63
C ARG A 125 26.69 -6.50 30.87
N ALA A 126 27.95 -6.81 31.18
CA ALA A 126 28.40 -8.15 31.58
C ALA A 126 29.33 -8.06 32.80
N GLU A 127 29.25 -9.02 33.72
CA GLU A 127 30.08 -9.06 34.94
C GLU A 127 31.33 -9.92 34.77
N ALA A 128 31.28 -10.88 33.84
CA ALA A 128 32.41 -11.75 33.48
C ALA A 128 32.51 -11.94 31.96
N PRO A 129 33.70 -12.34 31.45
CA PRO A 129 33.86 -12.74 30.06
C PRO A 129 32.86 -13.85 29.65
N ASN A 130 32.50 -13.90 28.37
CA ASN A 130 31.59 -14.88 27.77
C ASN A 130 30.13 -14.87 28.27
N GLN A 131 29.67 -13.81 28.95
CA GLN A 131 28.26 -13.69 29.36
C GLN A 131 27.37 -12.94 28.34
N LEU A 132 27.94 -12.01 27.59
CA LEU A 132 27.24 -11.25 26.55
C LEU A 132 28.10 -11.21 25.28
N TRP A 133 27.49 -11.54 24.15
CA TRP A 133 28.15 -11.55 22.84
C TRP A 133 27.46 -10.52 21.96
N LEU A 134 28.22 -9.51 21.52
CA LEU A 134 27.76 -8.48 20.60
C LEU A 134 28.40 -8.71 19.26
N THR A 135 27.57 -8.85 18.23
CA THR A 135 28.02 -8.92 16.84
C THR A 135 27.48 -7.71 16.11
N ASP A 136 28.38 -6.92 15.51
CA ASP A 136 27.99 -5.81 14.65
C ASP A 136 28.21 -6.19 13.18
N ILE A 137 27.36 -5.68 12.29
CA ILE A 137 27.48 -5.84 10.85
C ILE A 137 27.88 -4.48 10.29
N VAL A 138 29.18 -4.33 10.01
CA VAL A 138 29.67 -3.16 9.28
C VAL A 138 29.34 -3.35 7.80
N ARG A 139 28.51 -2.44 7.26
CA ARG A 139 28.33 -2.34 5.81
C ARG A 139 29.64 -1.84 5.20
N HIS A 140 30.31 -2.70 4.44
CA HIS A 140 31.39 -2.28 3.55
C HIS A 140 30.80 -1.81 2.24
N GLU A 141 30.83 -0.50 1.99
CA GLU A 141 30.47 0.04 0.67
C GLU A 141 31.53 -0.37 -0.35
N ALA A 142 31.17 -1.27 -1.27
CA ALA A 142 31.93 -1.42 -2.50
C ALA A 142 31.70 -0.15 -3.36
N LEU A 143 32.77 0.53 -3.74
CA LEU A 143 32.76 1.71 -4.62
C LEU A 143 32.39 1.39 -6.08
N LEU A 144 31.45 0.48 -6.31
CA LEU A 144 31.15 0.02 -7.67
C LEU A 144 30.18 0.92 -8.44
N ASN A 145 29.75 2.05 -7.89
CA ASN A 145 29.01 3.11 -8.61
C ASN A 145 29.11 4.49 -7.93
N ARG A 146 30.31 4.96 -7.53
CA ARG A 146 30.48 6.39 -7.22
C ARG A 146 30.70 7.17 -8.50
N VAL A 147 29.61 7.67 -9.09
CA VAL A 147 29.67 8.96 -9.78
C VAL A 147 29.88 9.99 -8.67
N GLU A 148 31.05 10.61 -8.63
CA GLU A 148 31.42 11.58 -7.62
C GLU A 148 30.39 12.72 -7.55
N VAL A 149 29.61 12.78 -6.47
CA VAL A 149 28.97 14.03 -6.05
C VAL A 149 29.96 14.70 -5.10
N ARG A 150 30.52 15.79 -5.61
CA ARG A 150 31.48 16.67 -4.94
C ARG A 150 30.87 17.24 -3.64
N ASP A 151 31.70 17.37 -2.62
CA ASP A 151 31.44 18.09 -1.36
C ASP A 151 30.83 17.34 -0.16
N HIS A 152 31.35 16.19 0.25
CA HIS A 152 31.30 15.81 1.68
C HIS A 152 32.67 15.39 2.22
N HIS A 153 33.12 16.15 3.21
CA HIS A 153 34.42 16.08 3.89
C HIS A 153 34.65 14.69 4.54
N ARG A 154 35.84 14.12 4.30
CA ARG A 154 36.31 12.91 4.99
C ARG A 154 36.76 13.28 6.41
N LEU A 155 36.14 12.69 7.43
CA LEU A 155 36.72 12.66 8.79
C LEU A 155 37.76 11.54 8.85
N ALA A 156 38.97 11.89 9.28
CA ALA A 156 40.06 10.94 9.49
C ALA A 156 39.82 10.14 10.79
N VAL A 157 39.86 8.81 10.69
CA VAL A 157 39.89 7.93 11.86
C VAL A 157 41.35 7.72 12.25
N ALA A 158 41.72 8.22 13.43
CA ALA A 158 43.03 7.99 14.02
C ALA A 158 43.14 6.53 14.51
N ALA A 159 44.13 5.80 14.04
CA ALA A 159 44.54 4.52 14.60
C ALA A 159 45.58 4.78 15.70
N ALA A 160 45.23 4.47 16.95
CA ALA A 160 46.20 4.34 18.02
C ALA A 160 46.71 2.89 18.08
N ARG A 161 48.01 2.74 18.36
CA ARG A 161 48.73 1.47 18.48
C ARG A 161 48.61 0.91 19.89
#